data_AF-A0A1E7Q0U3-F1
#
_entry.id   AF-A0A1E7Q0U3-F1
#
_cell.length_a   1.000
_cell.length_b   1.000
_cell.length_c   1.000
_cell.angle_alpha   90.00
_cell.angle_beta   90.00
_cell.angle_gamma   90.00
#
_symmetry.space_group_name_H-M   'P 1'
#
loop_
_entity.id
_entity.type
_entity.pdbx_description
1 polymer ?
#
loop_
_entity_poly.entity_id
_entity_poly.type
_entity_poly.pdbx_seq_one_letter_code
_entity_poly.pdbx_strand_id
1 'polypeptide(L)'
;MPSLWEACGLVAMEALCAGVPLIASDCMGLREVIQDTPAIRVKKEDAASLANGIKKCISGSKQEFVDFMPMAVERFDVRHTATQIQQMYEQVLR
;
A
#
# COMPACT_ATOMS: atom_id res chain seq x y z
N MET A 1 -2.43 2.83 9.37
CA MET A 1 -2.60 4.09 8.63
C MET A 1 -4.08 4.41 8.44
N PRO A 2 -4.74 4.98 9.47
CA PRO A 2 -6.17 5.30 9.45
C PRO A 2 -6.44 6.66 8.78
N SER A 3 -5.80 6.93 7.65
CA SER A 3 -5.89 8.21 6.95
C SER A 3 -7.32 8.48 6.43
N LEU A 4 -7.72 9.75 6.38
CA LEU A 4 -8.98 10.15 5.76
C LEU A 4 -8.82 10.40 4.24
N TRP A 5 -7.60 10.76 3.83
CA TRP A 5 -7.21 11.03 2.46
C TRP A 5 -5.69 10.84 2.31
N GLU A 6 -5.26 10.35 1.14
CA GLU A 6 -3.85 10.28 0.74
C GLU A 6 -3.74 10.67 -0.74
N ALA A 7 -2.70 11.43 -1.12
CA ALA A 7 -2.36 11.63 -2.52
C ALA A 7 -1.78 10.35 -3.13
N CYS A 8 -0.85 9.74 -2.40
CA CYS A 8 -0.23 8.46 -2.70
C CYS A 8 0.15 7.77 -1.38
N GLY A 9 -0.19 6.50 -1.23
CA GLY A 9 0.11 5.73 -0.02
C GLY A 9 1.57 5.26 0.08
N LEU A 10 2.56 6.17 0.05
CA LEU A 10 3.98 5.79 0.06
C LEU A 10 4.35 4.94 1.28
N VAL A 11 3.91 5.34 2.47
CA VAL A 11 4.15 4.57 3.72
C VAL A 11 3.51 3.17 3.65
N ALA A 12 2.39 3.02 2.95
CA ALA A 12 1.79 1.70 2.73
C ALA A 12 2.64 0.85 1.77
N MET A 13 3.18 1.44 0.70
CA MET A 13 4.11 0.76 -0.21
C MET A 13 5.37 0.31 0.54
N GLU A 14 5.98 1.20 1.33
CA GLU A 14 7.18 0.91 2.14
C GLU A 14 6.93 -0.23 3.13
N ALA A 15 5.80 -0.20 3.85
CA ALA A 15 5.43 -1.25 4.79
C ALA A 15 5.28 -2.61 4.09
N LEU A 16 4.64 -2.65 2.92
CA LEU A 16 4.49 -3.88 2.13
C LEU A 16 5.83 -4.41 1.61
N CYS A 17 6.70 -3.53 1.10
CA CYS A 17 8.06 -3.89 0.68
C CYS A 17 8.92 -4.40 1.84
N ALA A 18 8.69 -3.91 3.06
CA ALA A 18 9.40 -4.34 4.27
C ALA A 18 8.80 -5.60 4.93
N GLY A 19 7.70 -6.14 4.40
CA GLY A 19 7.00 -7.30 5.00
C GLY A 19 6.38 -6.98 6.36
N VAL A 20 6.03 -5.72 6.60
CA VAL A 20 5.43 -5.25 7.85
C VAL A 20 3.90 -5.33 7.75
N PRO A 21 3.22 -5.97 8.72
CA PRO A 21 1.76 -5.98 8.77
C PRO A 21 1.16 -4.57 8.71
N LEU A 22 0.23 -4.36 7.78
CA LEU A 22 -0.36 -3.07 7.50
C LEU A 22 -1.87 -3.10 7.73
N ILE A 23 -2.35 -2.18 8.56
CA ILE A 23 -3.77 -1.83 8.66
C ILE A 23 -3.94 -0.49 7.94
N ALA A 24 -4.78 -0.43 6.91
CA ALA A 24 -4.97 0.76 6.09
C ALA A 24 -6.45 1.07 5.89
N SER A 25 -6.81 2.36 5.94
CA SER A 25 -8.16 2.79 5.57
C SER A 25 -8.37 2.66 4.06
N ASP A 26 -9.61 2.41 3.66
CA ASP A 26 -10.03 2.42 2.24
C ASP A 26 -10.28 3.85 1.72
N CYS A 27 -9.38 4.79 2.00
CA CYS A 27 -9.47 6.15 1.48
C CYS A 27 -8.90 6.25 0.04
N MET A 28 -9.18 7.38 -0.62
CA MET A 28 -8.56 7.73 -1.90
C MET A 28 -7.03 7.73 -1.76
N GLY A 29 -6.32 7.26 -2.78
CA GLY A 29 -4.87 7.08 -2.77
C GLY A 29 -4.40 5.78 -2.10
N LEU A 30 -5.10 5.29 -1.07
CA LEU A 30 -4.74 4.01 -0.42
C LEU A 30 -5.40 2.80 -1.04
N ARG A 31 -6.65 2.94 -1.48
CA ARG A 31 -7.42 1.83 -2.07
C ARG A 31 -6.65 1.10 -3.16
N GLU A 32 -5.98 1.84 -4.03
CA GLU A 32 -5.18 1.32 -5.16
C GLU A 32 -3.89 0.65 -4.69
N VAL A 33 -3.20 1.24 -3.71
CA VAL A 33 -1.95 0.70 -3.14
C VAL A 33 -2.18 -0.63 -2.45
N ILE A 34 -3.26 -0.72 -1.66
CA ILE A 34 -3.57 -1.92 -0.87
C ILE A 34 -4.41 -2.94 -1.66
N GLN A 35 -4.70 -2.66 -2.94
CA GLN A 35 -5.38 -3.59 -3.84
C GLN A 35 -4.57 -4.86 -4.05
N ASP A 36 -5.19 -6.04 -3.85
CA ASP A 36 -4.55 -7.34 -4.02
C ASP A 36 -3.28 -7.52 -3.15
N THR A 37 -3.34 -7.02 -1.92
CA THR A 37 -2.27 -7.12 -0.90
C THR A 37 -2.81 -7.77 0.37
N PRO A 38 -1.95 -8.29 1.26
CA PRO A 38 -2.37 -8.83 2.57
C PRO A 38 -2.83 -7.75 3.58
N ALA A 39 -2.81 -6.47 3.20
CA ALA A 39 -3.18 -5.38 4.11
C ALA A 39 -4.62 -5.52 4.65
N ILE A 40 -4.78 -5.27 5.95
CA ILE A 40 -6.07 -5.28 6.62
C ILE A 40 -6.78 -3.96 6.32
N ARG A 41 -7.86 -4.04 5.54
CA ARG A 41 -8.67 -2.86 5.19
C ARG A 41 -9.64 -2.50 6.30
N VAL A 42 -9.70 -1.22 6.61
CA VAL A 42 -10.65 -0.64 7.56
C VAL A 42 -11.45 0.48 6.91
N LYS A 43 -12.66 0.73 7.41
CA LYS A 43 -13.46 1.85 6.95
C LYS A 43 -12.87 3.16 7.46
N LYS A 44 -12.87 4.20 6.61
CA LYS A 44 -12.51 5.57 7.03
C LYS A 44 -13.50 6.06 8.08
N GLU A 45 -13.03 6.89 9.02
CA GLU A 45 -13.83 7.51 10.09
C GLU A 45 -14.56 6.50 11.01
N ASP A 46 -14.16 5.23 10.99
CA ASP A 46 -14.82 4.17 11.76
C ASP A 46 -13.84 3.58 12.79
N ALA A 47 -13.93 4.09 14.01
CA ALA A 47 -13.09 3.66 15.13
C ALA A 47 -13.31 2.17 15.47
N ALA A 48 -14.53 1.63 15.30
CA ALA A 48 -14.81 0.23 15.57
C ALA A 48 -14.16 -0.68 14.52
N SER A 49 -14.22 -0.29 13.24
CA SER A 49 -13.52 -0.98 12.16
C SER A 49 -12.00 -0.97 12.38
N LEU A 50 -11.43 0.16 12.79
CA LEU A 50 -10.01 0.25 13.12
C LEU A 50 -9.63 -0.65 14.30
N ALA A 51 -10.40 -0.62 15.39
CA ALA A 51 -10.16 -1.45 16.56
C ALA A 51 -10.19 -2.95 16.23
N ASN A 52 -11.14 -3.38 15.38
CA ASN A 52 -11.20 -4.75 14.89
C ASN A 52 -10.01 -5.11 14.00
N GLY A 53 -9.56 -4.18 13.15
CA GLY A 53 -8.34 -4.33 12.34
C GLY A 53 -7.09 -4.52 13.20
N ILE A 54 -6.96 -3.74 14.28
CA ILE A 54 -5.85 -3.87 15.25
C ILE A 54 -5.86 -5.25 15.91
N LYS A 55 -7.03 -5.70 16.41
CA LYS A 55 -7.16 -7.04 17.01
C LYS A 55 -6.76 -8.14 16.04
N LYS A 56 -7.26 -8.09 14.80
CA LYS A 56 -6.92 -9.05 13.73
C LYS A 56 -5.43 -9.07 13.44
N CYS A 57 -4.79 -7.90 13.39
CA CYS A 57 -3.35 -7.78 13.16
C CYS A 57 -2.52 -8.40 14.30
N ILE A 58 -2.90 -8.16 15.55
CA ILE A 58 -2.20 -8.70 16.73
C ILE A 58 -2.33 -10.23 16.80
N SER A 59 -3.51 -10.78 16.46
CA SER A 59 -3.74 -12.23 16.45
C SER A 59 -3.19 -12.93 15.20
N GLY A 60 -2.82 -12.18 14.16
CA GLY A 60 -2.41 -12.69 12.87
C GLY A 60 -0.91 -13.03 12.80
N SER A 61 -0.53 -13.73 11.72
CA SER A 61 0.87 -13.93 11.37
C SER A 61 1.35 -12.85 10.40
N LYS A 62 2.61 -12.43 10.54
CA LYS A 62 3.26 -11.57 9.53
C LYS A 62 3.69 -12.32 8.27
N GLN A 63 3.55 -13.65 8.23
CA GLN A 63 4.08 -14.47 7.14
C GLN A 63 3.51 -14.07 5.77
N GLU A 64 2.20 -13.77 5.69
CA GLU A 64 1.57 -13.32 4.44
C GLU A 64 2.20 -12.04 3.89
N PHE A 65 2.65 -11.13 4.77
CA PHE A 65 3.33 -9.90 4.37
C PHE A 65 4.76 -10.19 3.89
N VAL A 66 5.46 -11.11 4.56
CA VAL A 66 6.81 -11.55 4.16
C VAL A 66 6.76 -12.24 2.80
N ASP A 67 5.79 -13.13 2.58
CA ASP A 67 5.61 -13.84 1.32
C ASP A 67 5.23 -12.90 0.17
N PHE A 68 4.56 -11.79 0.49
CA PHE A 68 4.18 -10.75 -0.48
C PHE A 68 5.35 -9.80 -0.84
N MET A 69 6.42 -9.73 -0.04
CA MET A 69 7.53 -8.77 -0.25
C MET A 69 8.09 -8.76 -1.67
N PRO A 70 8.40 -9.91 -2.32
CA PRO A 70 8.96 -9.89 -3.68
C PRO A 70 8.00 -9.23 -4.69
N MET A 71 6.69 -9.46 -4.53
CA MET A 71 5.67 -8.85 -5.37
C MET A 71 5.53 -7.36 -5.08
N ALA A 72 5.58 -6.95 -3.81
CA ALA A 72 5.54 -5.54 -3.41
C ALA A 72 6.73 -4.76 -3.97
N VAL A 73 7.94 -5.30 -3.84
CA VAL A 73 9.16 -4.64 -4.33
C VAL A 73 9.11 -4.44 -5.85
N GLU A 74 8.70 -5.46 -6.60
CA GLU A 74 8.54 -5.33 -8.05
C GLU A 74 7.44 -4.33 -8.43
N ARG A 75 6.29 -4.42 -7.77
CA ARG A 75 5.12 -3.57 -8.04
C ARG A 75 5.37 -2.09 -7.76
N PHE A 76 6.10 -1.78 -6.70
CA PHE A 76 6.33 -0.41 -6.23
C PHE A 76 7.72 0.12 -6.60
N ASP A 77 8.41 -0.53 -7.54
CA ASP A 77 9.71 -0.07 -8.01
C ASP A 77 9.60 1.26 -8.76
N VAL A 78 10.27 2.28 -8.21
CA VAL A 78 10.31 3.63 -8.78
C VAL A 78 10.91 3.68 -10.19
N ARG A 79 11.77 2.70 -10.55
CA ARG A 79 12.40 2.61 -11.88
C ARG A 79 11.38 2.48 -13.00
N HIS A 80 10.27 1.79 -12.77
CA HIS A 80 9.17 1.67 -13.73
C HIS A 80 8.58 3.04 -14.06
N THR A 81 8.25 3.81 -13.02
CA THR A 81 7.66 5.15 -13.17
C THR A 81 8.65 6.12 -13.80
N ALA A 82 9.92 6.09 -13.37
CA ALA A 82 10.97 6.93 -13.94
C ALA A 82 11.15 6.67 -15.45
N THR A 83 11.13 5.40 -15.87
CA THR A 83 11.23 5.01 -17.28
C THR A 83 10.05 5.51 -18.10
N GLN A 84 8.82 5.41 -17.57
CA GLN A 84 7.62 5.92 -18.24
C GLN A 84 7.64 7.45 -18.40
N ILE A 85 8.06 8.18 -17.37
CA ILE A 85 8.20 9.64 -17.42
C ILE A 85 9.25 10.03 -18.46
N GLN A 86 10.40 9.35 -18.49
CA GLN A 86 11.44 9.58 -19.49
C GLN A 86 10.90 9.38 -20.92
N GLN A 87 10.21 8.26 -21.16
CA GLN A 87 9.62 7.97 -22.48
C GLN A 87 8.59 9.03 -22.89
N MET A 88 7.79 9.53 -21.95
CA MET A 88 6.85 10.63 -22.21
C MET A 88 7.60 11.91 -22.63
N TYR A 89 8.68 12.27 -21.94
CA TYR A 89 9.50 13.42 -22.33
C TYR A 89 10.12 13.25 -23.72
N GLU A 90 10.63 12.07 -24.05
CA GLU A 90 11.17 11.77 -25.38
C GLU A 90 10.11 11.86 -26.49
N GLN A 91 8.84 11.55 -26.19
CA GLN A 91 7.74 11.70 -27.15
C GLN A 91 7.36 13.16 -27.40
N VAL A 92 7.40 14.01 -26.37
CA VAL A 92 7.02 15.43 -26.48
C VAL A 92 8.12 16.27 -27.12
N LEU A 93 9.39 15.88 -26.96
CA LEU A 93 10.54 16.58 -27.53
C LEU A 93 10.86 16.19 -28.99
N ARG A 94 10.18 15.18 -29.54
CA ARG A 94 10.24 14.81 -30.96
C ARG A 94 9.22 15.60 -31.76
#